data_AF-A0A4W5PBI2-F1
#
_entry.id   AF-A0A4W5PBI2-F1
#
_cell.length_a   1.000
_cell.length_b   1.000
_cell.length_c   1.000
_cell.angle_alpha   90.00
_cell.angle_beta   90.00
_cell.angle_gamma   90.00
#
_symmetry.space_group_name_H-M   'P 1'
#
loop_
_entity.id
_entity.type
_entity.pdbx_description
1 polymer ?
#
loop_
_entity_poly.entity_id
_entity_poly.type
_entity_poly.pdbx_seq_one_letter_code
_entity_poly.pdbx_strand_id
1 'polypeptide(L)'
;MSVYCTPAKGDGRAKMFVKGAPEGVIDRCAYVRVGSTHVPLTGAVKDKILAVIKEWGCGRDTLRCLALATRDTPLKIEEMKLEDSTKFIDYEVRNKYFHL
;
A
#
# COMPACT_ATOMS: atom_id res chain seq x y z
N MET A 1 3.40 -1.28 -8.05
CA MET A 1 4.05 -0.03 -8.51
C MET A 1 4.03 0.92 -7.35
N SER A 2 5.14 1.59 -7.11
CA SER A 2 5.27 2.57 -6.05
C SER A 2 6.09 3.77 -6.50
N VAL A 3 5.94 4.87 -5.78
CA VAL A 3 6.71 6.11 -5.96
C VAL A 3 7.24 6.56 -4.62
N TYR A 4 8.50 7.03 -4.59
CA TYR A 4 9.13 7.63 -3.42
C TYR A 4 9.00 9.15 -3.52
N CYS A 5 8.49 9.79 -2.47
CA CYS A 5 8.20 11.22 -2.47
C CYS A 5 8.83 11.90 -1.25
N THR A 6 9.53 13.00 -1.48
CA THR A 6 10.00 13.92 -0.45
C THR A 6 9.12 15.18 -0.45
N PRO A 7 8.74 15.72 0.72
CA PRO A 7 8.01 16.98 0.80
C PRO A 7 8.84 18.13 0.22
N ALA A 8 8.22 18.96 -0.63
CA ALA A 8 8.89 20.12 -1.22
C ALA A 8 9.15 21.25 -0.21
N LYS A 9 8.33 21.34 0.85
CA LYS A 9 8.46 22.31 1.94
C LYS A 9 8.07 21.65 3.27
N GLY A 10 8.76 22.05 4.35
CA GLY A 10 8.54 21.54 5.71
C GLY A 10 9.43 20.35 6.07
N ASP A 11 9.45 20.01 7.36
CA ASP A 11 10.32 18.96 7.94
C ASP A 11 9.68 17.55 7.86
N GLY A 12 8.88 17.33 6.81
CA GLY A 12 8.15 16.08 6.63
C GLY A 12 9.08 14.97 6.14
N ARG A 13 8.89 13.76 6.68
CA ARG A 13 9.65 12.58 6.24
C ARG A 13 9.19 12.13 4.85
N ALA A 14 10.13 11.55 4.11
CA ALA A 14 9.81 10.92 2.84
C ALA A 14 8.80 9.79 3.01
N LYS A 15 7.94 9.59 2.00
CA LYS A 15 6.93 8.54 1.99
C LYS A 15 6.96 7.77 0.68
N MET A 16 6.50 6.53 0.73
CA MET A 16 6.31 5.73 -0.48
C MET A 16 4.84 5.39 -0.68
N PHE A 17 4.28 5.82 -1.82
CA PHE A 17 2.90 5.55 -2.21
C PHE A 17 2.85 4.37 -3.17
N VAL A 18 1.95 3.43 -2.93
CA VAL A 18 1.90 2.14 -3.63
C VAL A 18 0.51 1.96 -4.21
N LYS A 19 0.46 1.53 -5.48
CA LYS A 19 -0.76 1.05 -6.14
C LYS A 19 -0.52 -0.31 -6.80
N GLY A 20 -1.55 -1.15 -6.82
CA GLY A 20 -1.45 -2.46 -7.47
C GLY A 20 -2.71 -3.31 -7.35
N ALA A 21 -2.56 -4.59 -7.70
CA ALA A 21 -3.61 -5.58 -7.53
C ALA A 21 -4.00 -5.69 -6.04
N PRO A 22 -5.31 -5.72 -5.72
CA PRO A 22 -5.81 -5.75 -4.37
C PRO A 22 -5.15 -6.77 -3.44
N GLU A 23 -5.18 -8.03 -3.83
CA GLU A 23 -4.74 -9.18 -3.04
C GLU A 23 -3.26 -9.04 -2.70
N GLY A 24 -2.44 -8.73 -3.70
CA GLY A 24 -1.01 -8.59 -3.53
C GLY A 24 -0.62 -7.38 -2.66
N VAL A 25 -1.33 -6.25 -2.76
CA VAL A 25 -1.03 -5.07 -1.94
C VAL A 25 -1.49 -5.28 -0.50
N ILE A 26 -2.69 -5.83 -0.30
CA ILE A 26 -3.25 -6.09 1.03
C ILE A 26 -2.39 -7.10 1.80
N ASP A 27 -1.90 -8.16 1.16
CA ASP A 27 -1.00 -9.15 1.76
C ASP A 27 0.31 -8.54 2.28
N ARG A 28 0.72 -7.39 1.74
CA ARG A 28 1.92 -6.67 2.14
C ARG A 28 1.65 -5.57 3.18
N CYS A 29 0.40 -5.38 3.59
CA CYS A 29 0.00 -4.39 4.60
C CYS A 29 -0.11 -5.03 5.98
N ALA A 30 0.42 -4.33 6.99
CA ALA A 30 0.29 -4.73 8.40
C ALA A 30 -0.77 -3.88 9.14
N TYR A 31 -1.09 -2.72 8.59
CA TYR A 31 -1.99 -1.74 9.19
C TYR A 31 -3.00 -1.24 8.15
N VAL A 32 -4.11 -0.73 8.64
CA VAL A 32 -5.12 0.01 7.89
C VAL A 32 -5.13 1.44 8.40
N ARG A 33 -5.21 2.41 7.49
CA ARG A 33 -5.43 3.82 7.82
C ARG A 33 -6.92 4.10 7.92
N VAL A 34 -7.34 4.73 9.01
CA VAL A 34 -8.72 5.22 9.23
C VAL A 34 -8.62 6.71 9.53
N GLY A 35 -8.85 7.54 8.51
CA GLY A 35 -8.61 8.98 8.57
C GLY A 35 -7.14 9.31 8.86
N SER A 36 -6.87 9.98 9.98
CA SER A 36 -5.51 10.32 10.42
C SER A 36 -4.84 9.22 11.26
N THR A 37 -5.59 8.22 11.72
CA THR A 37 -5.12 7.15 12.60
C THR A 37 -4.83 5.87 11.83
N HIS A 38 -4.16 4.92 12.48
CA HIS A 38 -3.93 3.59 11.93
C HIS A 38 -4.22 2.50 12.96
N VAL A 39 -4.75 1.38 12.48
CA VAL A 39 -5.07 0.19 13.27
C VAL A 39 -4.45 -1.05 12.63
N PRO A 40 -4.16 -2.12 13.40
CA PRO A 40 -3.70 -3.38 12.82
C PRO A 40 -4.68 -3.94 11.79
N LEU A 41 -4.16 -4.41 10.65
CA LEU A 41 -4.97 -5.12 9.66
C LEU A 41 -5.22 -6.55 10.15
N THR A 42 -6.39 -6.79 10.75
CA THR A 42 -6.78 -8.12 11.20
C THR A 42 -7.34 -8.96 10.06
N GLY A 43 -7.38 -10.28 10.23
CA GLY A 43 -7.98 -11.20 9.24
C GLY A 43 -9.41 -10.83 8.90
N ALA A 44 -10.24 -10.51 9.89
CA ALA A 44 -11.64 -10.10 9.66
C ALA A 44 -11.77 -8.82 8.83
N VAL A 45 -10.91 -7.82 9.06
CA VAL A 45 -10.89 -6.58 8.27
C VAL A 45 -10.43 -6.88 6.83
N LYS A 46 -9.37 -7.68 6.68
CA LYS A 46 -8.86 -8.13 5.39
C LYS A 46 -9.93 -8.83 4.56
N ASP A 47 -10.62 -9.80 5.16
CA ASP A 47 -11.67 -10.59 4.48
C ASP A 47 -12.83 -9.70 4.04
N LYS A 48 -13.22 -8.73 4.87
CA LYS A 48 -14.28 -7.77 4.51
C LYS A 48 -13.88 -6.90 3.32
N ILE A 49 -12.65 -6.40 3.27
CA ILE A 49 -12.14 -5.61 2.15
C ILE A 49 -12.15 -6.45 0.86
N LEU A 50 -11.60 -7.67 0.92
CA LEU A 50 -11.53 -8.56 -0.25
C LEU A 50 -12.92 -8.95 -0.77
N ALA A 51 -13.91 -9.12 0.12
CA ALA A 51 -15.29 -9.40 -0.28
C ALA A 51 -15.89 -8.25 -1.12
N VAL A 52 -15.71 -7.00 -0.69
CA VAL A 52 -16.20 -5.81 -1.43
C VAL A 52 -15.49 -5.68 -2.77
N ILE A 53 -14.17 -5.91 -2.80
CA ILE A 53 -13.38 -5.85 -4.03
C ILE A 53 -13.86 -6.92 -5.03
N LYS A 54 -14.18 -8.13 -4.55
CA LYS A 54 -14.74 -9.19 -5.39
C LYS A 54 -16.12 -8.83 -5.93
N GLU A 55 -16.96 -8.19 -5.11
CA GLU A 55 -18.27 -7.69 -5.55
C GLU A 55 -18.13 -6.67 -6.68
N TRP A 56 -17.21 -5.71 -6.54
CA TRP A 56 -16.95 -4.70 -7.58
C TRP A 56 -16.29 -5.28 -8.83
N GLY A 57 -15.35 -6.20 -8.66
CA GLY A 57 -14.55 -6.77 -9.76
C GLY A 57 -15.27 -7.87 -10.55
N CYS A 58 -16.15 -8.64 -9.91
CA CYS A 58 -16.84 -9.79 -10.52
C CYS A 58 -18.36 -9.65 -10.54
N GLY A 59 -18.91 -8.59 -9.94
CA GLY A 59 -20.33 -8.27 -9.99
C GLY A 59 -20.71 -7.57 -11.30
N ARG A 60 -21.85 -6.88 -11.25
CA ARG A 60 -22.42 -6.19 -12.42
C ARG A 60 -21.53 -5.05 -12.94
N ASP A 61 -20.79 -4.41 -12.03
CA ASP A 61 -20.01 -3.23 -12.36
C ASP A 61 -18.71 -3.57 -13.12
N THR A 62 -18.16 -4.77 -12.93
CA THR A 62 -16.93 -5.24 -13.59
C THR A 62 -15.75 -4.26 -13.48
N LEU A 63 -15.58 -3.66 -12.30
CA LEU A 63 -14.61 -2.59 -12.08
C LEU A 63 -13.18 -3.14 -12.00
N ARG A 64 -12.24 -2.40 -12.60
CA ARG A 64 -10.81 -2.61 -12.38
C ARG A 64 -10.41 -2.06 -11.02
N CYS A 65 -10.47 -2.91 -10.00
CA CYS A 65 -10.09 -2.54 -8.65
C CYS A 65 -8.57 -2.35 -8.51
N LEU A 66 -8.16 -1.29 -7.81
CA LEU A 66 -6.77 -1.04 -7.44
C LEU A 66 -6.71 -0.81 -5.93
N ALA A 67 -5.77 -1.48 -5.27
CA ALA A 67 -5.45 -1.20 -3.89
C ALA A 67 -4.43 -0.08 -3.78
N LEU A 68 -4.63 0.80 -2.79
CA LEU A 68 -3.73 1.90 -2.46
C LEU A 68 -3.17 1.70 -1.06
N ALA A 69 -1.86 1.84 -0.93
CA ALA A 69 -1.17 1.75 0.35
C ALA A 69 -0.07 2.80 0.46
N THR A 70 0.31 3.16 1.68
CA THR A 70 1.47 4.03 1.93
C THR A 70 2.40 3.37 2.93
N ARG A 71 3.70 3.44 2.65
CA ARG A 71 4.76 3.18 3.63
C ARG A 71 5.23 4.52 4.16
N ASP A 72 4.90 4.81 5.43
CA ASP A 72 5.24 6.09 6.06
C ASP A 72 6.72 6.23 6.39
N THR A 73 7.43 5.11 6.54
CA THR A 73 8.88 5.07 6.83
C THR A 73 9.57 4.20 5.78
N PRO A 74 9.82 4.73 4.57
CA PRO A 74 10.58 4.03 3.54
C PRO A 74 12.07 3.92 3.91
N LEU A 75 12.78 3.03 3.22
CA LEU A 75 14.25 2.97 3.27
C LEU A 75 14.84 4.27 2.72
N LYS A 76 16.08 4.59 3.07
CA LYS A 76 16.76 5.72 2.44
C LYS A 76 17.12 5.39 0.99
N ILE A 77 17.26 6.42 0.16
CA ILE A 77 17.51 6.23 -1.28
C ILE A 77 18.82 5.47 -1.52
N GLU A 78 19.83 5.70 -0.68
CA GLU A 78 21.15 5.07 -0.81
C GLU A 78 21.11 3.56 -0.54
N GLU A 79 20.08 3.09 0.17
CA GLU A 79 19.86 1.68 0.48
C GLU A 79 19.01 0.96 -0.60
N MET A 80 18.48 1.71 -1.57
CA MET A 80 17.62 1.19 -2.63
C MET A 80 18.39 1.02 -3.94
N LYS A 81 18.57 -0.23 -4.37
CA LYS A 81 19.04 -0.55 -5.73
C LYS A 81 17.90 -0.36 -6.72
N LEU A 82 17.89 0.78 -7.42
CA LEU A 82 16.81 1.17 -8.33
C LEU A 82 16.90 0.54 -9.73
N GLU A 83 18.06 0.00 -10.08
CA GLU A 83 18.31 -0.67 -11.37
C GLU A 83 17.81 -2.12 -11.39
N ASP A 84 17.68 -2.74 -10.22
CA ASP A 84 17.23 -4.13 -10.05
C ASP A 84 15.76 -4.19 -9.63
N SER A 85 14.89 -4.44 -10.61
CA SER A 85 13.44 -4.50 -10.40
C SER A 85 13.00 -5.66 -9.50
N THR A 86 13.84 -6.70 -9.33
CA THR A 86 13.52 -7.85 -8.46
C THR A 86 13.46 -7.45 -6.99
N LYS A 87 14.13 -6.34 -6.61
CA LYS A 87 14.17 -5.81 -5.23
C LYS A 87 13.00 -4.90 -4.89
N PHE A 88 12.22 -4.46 -5.87
CA PHE A 88 11.14 -3.51 -5.63
C PHE A 88 10.08 -4.07 -4.70
N ILE A 89 9.86 -5.38 -4.73
CA ILE A 89 8.93 -6.02 -3.79
C ILE A 89 9.40 -5.84 -2.34
N ASP A 90 10.70 -5.94 -2.06
CA ASP A 90 11.24 -5.79 -0.70
C ASP A 90 11.10 -4.35 -0.19
N TYR A 91 11.26 -3.36 -1.08
CA TYR A 91 11.01 -1.95 -0.77
C TYR A 91 9.51 -1.67 -0.57
N GLU A 92 8.67 -2.49 -1.21
CA GLU A 92 7.22 -2.48 -1.08
C GLU A 92 6.69 -3.41 0.04
N VAL A 93 7.51 -3.90 0.97
CA VAL A 93 7.05 -4.78 2.07
C VAL A 93 7.30 -4.14 3.45
N ARG A 94 6.43 -4.44 4.43
CA ARG A 94 6.40 -4.01 5.85
C ARG A 94 5.93 -2.58 6.13
N ASN A 95 5.23 -2.42 7.27
CA ASN A 95 4.71 -1.16 7.84
C ASN A 95 3.88 -0.30 6.86
N LYS A 96 3.18 -0.96 5.94
CA LYS A 96 2.25 -0.31 5.03
C LYS A 96 0.88 -0.16 5.66
N TYR A 97 0.32 1.01 5.43
CA TYR A 97 -1.05 1.35 5.74
C TYR A 97 -1.88 1.20 4.48
N PHE A 98 -2.77 0.22 4.48
CA PHE A 98 -3.82 0.13 3.47
C PHE A 98 -4.80 1.29 3.69
N HIS A 99 -5.15 2.02 2.64
CA HIS A 99 -6.15 3.08 2.74
C HIS A 99 -7.52 2.51 2.40
N LEU A 100 -8.45 2.61 3.36
CA LEU A 100 -9.86 2.34 3.16
C LEU A 100 -10.54 3.50 2.42
#